data_AF-A0A348WQB4-F1
#
_entry.id   AF-A0A348WQB4-F1
#
_cell.length_a   1.000
_cell.length_b   1.000
_cell.length_c   1.000
_cell.angle_alpha   90.00
_cell.angle_beta   90.00
_cell.angle_gamma   90.00
#
_symmetry.space_group_name_H-M   'P 1'
#
loop_
_entity.id
_entity.type
_entity.pdbx_description
1 polymer ?
#
loop_
_entity_poly.entity_id
_entity_poly.type
_entity_poly.pdbx_seq_one_letter_code
_entity_poly.pdbx_strand_id
1 'polypeptide(L)' 'MSIYLYSHPHCLLHNPDKEHPECPDRIDAVNDQIIRSGLDFVLTREQA' A
#
# COMPACT_ATOMS: atom_id res chain seq x y z
N MET A 1 -14.19 -3.17 -17.02
CA MET A 1 -12.73 -3.35 -16.82
C MET A 1 -12.50 -3.25 -15.33
N SER A 2 -11.96 -4.28 -14.68
CA SER A 2 -11.70 -4.31 -13.25
C SER A 2 -10.22 -4.12 -12.97
N ILE A 3 -9.90 -3.36 -11.91
CA ILE A 3 -8.53 -3.10 -11.47
C ILE A 3 -8.41 -3.67 -10.06
N TYR A 4 -7.43 -4.54 -9.85
CA TYR A 4 -7.19 -5.19 -8.57
C TYR A 4 -5.89 -4.67 -7.94
N LEU A 5 -5.95 -4.35 -6.65
CA LEU A 5 -4.81 -3.98 -5.83
C LEU A 5 -4.56 -5.08 -4.80
N TYR A 6 -3.43 -5.78 -4.93
CA TYR A 6 -3.02 -6.82 -4.00
C TYR A 6 -2.03 -6.27 -2.98
N SER A 7 -2.24 -6.60 -1.70
CA SER A 7 -1.30 -6.31 -0.62
C SER A 7 -1.44 -7.36 0.49
N HIS A 8 -0.48 -7.43 1.40
CA HIS A 8 -0.52 -8.36 2.53
C HIS A 8 -0.03 -7.69 3.82
N PRO A 9 -0.66 -7.93 4.99
CA PRO A 9 -0.22 -7.35 6.26
C PRO A 9 1.25 -7.62 6.61
N HIS A 10 1.80 -8.76 6.17
CA HIS A 10 3.23 -9.08 6.38
C HIS A 10 4.18 -8.11 5.66
N CYS A 11 3.76 -7.39 4.63
CA CYS A 11 4.60 -6.39 3.98
C CYS A 11 4.98 -5.26 4.97
N LEU A 12 4.15 -4.99 5.97
CA LEU A 12 4.41 -4.00 7.02
C LEU A 12 5.42 -4.48 8.07
N LEU A 13 5.75 -5.77 8.08
CA LEU A 13 6.74 -6.35 9.00
C LEU A 13 8.18 -6.22 8.46
N HIS A 14 8.36 -5.62 7.28
CA HIS A 14 9.68 -5.41 6.72
C HIS A 14 10.45 -4.39 7.57
N ASN A 15 11.61 -4.79 8.10
CA ASN A 15 12.46 -3.95 8.93
C ASN A 15 13.90 -3.91 8.37
N PRO A 16 14.24 -2.87 7.61
CA PRO A 16 15.57 -2.66 7.02
C PRO A 16 16.47 -1.70 7.83
N ASP A 17 16.13 -1.40 9.09
CA ASP A 17 16.75 -0.41 9.97
C ASP A 17 16.20 1.03 9.84
N LYS A 18 16.28 1.80 10.95
CA LYS A 18 15.55 3.07 11.15
C LYS A 18 15.90 4.20 10.17
N GLU A 19 17.12 4.22 9.67
CA GLU A 19 17.62 5.28 8.77
C GLU A 19 17.46 4.89 7.29
N HIS A 20 16.94 3.68 7.02
CA HIS A 20 16.82 3.18 5.68
C HIS A 20 15.62 3.84 4.97
N PRO A 21 15.79 4.37 3.74
CA PRO A 21 14.71 5.05 3.01
C PRO A 21 13.62 4.10 2.50
N GLU A 22 13.93 2.80 2.46
CA GLU A 22 12.94 1.75 2.25
C GLU A 22 12.37 1.40 3.63
N CYS A 23 11.06 1.55 3.82
CA CYS A 23 10.38 1.32 5.08
C CYS A 23 8.88 1.03 4.87
N PRO A 24 8.19 0.40 5.84
CA PRO A 24 6.75 0.13 5.77
C PRO A 24 5.87 1.35 5.48
N ASP A 25 6.25 2.53 5.98
CA ASP A 25 5.51 3.79 5.79
C ASP A 25 5.28 4.14 4.31
N ARG A 26 6.10 3.60 3.40
CA ARG A 26 5.90 3.76 1.95
C ARG A 26 4.58 3.15 1.48
N ILE A 27 4.14 2.04 2.07
CA ILE A 27 2.86 1.39 1.74
C ILE A 27 1.70 2.27 2.22
N ASP A 28 1.81 2.85 3.42
CA ASP A 28 0.80 3.76 3.96
C ASP A 28 0.69 5.04 3.11
N ALA A 29 1.82 5.63 2.71
CA ALA A 29 1.84 6.79 1.83
C ALA A 29 1.15 6.53 0.47
N VAL A 30 1.32 5.32 -0.09
CA VAL A 30 0.62 4.90 -1.32
C VAL A 30 -0.89 4.78 -1.07
N ASN A 31 -1.31 4.15 0.03
CA ASN A 31 -2.73 4.03 0.39
C ASN A 31 -3.39 5.40 0.59
N ASP A 32 -2.72 6.31 1.29
CA ASP A 32 -3.18 7.68 1.49
C ASP A 32 -3.40 8.41 0.16
N GLN A 33 -2.47 8.26 -0.78
CA GLN A 33 -2.58 8.90 -2.09
C GLN A 33 -3.72 8.29 -2.93
N ILE A 34 -3.96 6.98 -2.84
CA ILE A 34 -5.08 6.31 -3.50
C ILE A 34 -6.43 6.86 -2.99
N ILE A 35 -6.55 7.06 -1.68
CA ILE A 35 -7.75 7.63 -1.06
C ILE A 35 -7.91 9.10 -1.49
N ARG A 36 -6.86 9.90 -1.35
CA ARG A 36 -6.89 11.35 -1.67
C ARG A 36 -7.18 11.64 -3.14
N SER A 37 -6.75 10.77 -4.05
CA SER A 37 -7.02 10.90 -5.49
C SER A 37 -8.42 10.43 -5.90
N GLY A 38 -9.18 9.81 -4.98
CA GLY A 38 -10.48 9.21 -5.30
C GLY A 38 -10.40 7.91 -6.11
N LEU A 39 -9.19 7.39 -6.35
CA LEU A 39 -8.99 6.15 -7.09
C LEU A 39 -9.51 4.92 -6.34
N ASP A 40 -9.62 4.99 -5.01
CA ASP A 40 -10.14 3.89 -4.20
C ASP A 40 -11.53 3.41 -4.66
N PHE A 41 -12.35 4.28 -5.25
CA PHE A 41 -13.67 3.94 -5.78
C PHE A 41 -13.66 2.94 -6.96
N VAL A 42 -12.57 2.91 -7.74
CA VAL A 42 -12.48 2.05 -8.94
C VAL A 42 -11.60 0.80 -8.72
N LEU A 43 -11.07 0.63 -7.50
CA LEU A 43 -10.18 -0.46 -7.15
C LEU A 43 -10.92 -1.54 -6.37
N THR A 44 -10.62 -2.81 -6.69
CA THR A 44 -10.91 -3.93 -5.81
C THR A 44 -9.65 -4.27 -5.01
N ARG A 45 -9.74 -4.24 -3.68
CA ARG A 45 -8.64 -4.59 -2.78
C ARG A 45 -8.71 -6.08 -2.45
N GLU A 46 -7.61 -6.79 -2.67
CA GLU A 46 -7.49 -8.23 -2.38
C GLU A 46 -6.25 -8.50 -1.54
N GLN A 47 -6.31 -9.52 -0.69
CA GLN A 47 -5.15 -10.00 0.06
C GLN A 47 -4.47 -11.14 -0.71
N ALA A 48 -3.17 -11.01 -0.95
CA ALA A 48 -2.34 -12.01 -1.63
C ALA A 48 -1.67 -13.00 -0.67
#